data_AF-A0A5E6NL14-F1
#
_entry.id   AF-A0A5E6NL14-F1
#
_cell.length_a   1.000
_cell.length_b   1.000
_cell.length_c   1.000
_cell.angle_alpha   90.00
_cell.angle_beta   90.00
_cell.angle_gamma   90.00
#
_symmetry.space_group_name_H-M   'P 1'
#
loop_
_entity.id
_entity.type
_entity.pdbx_description
1 polymer ?
#
loop_
_entity_poly.entity_id
_entity_poly.type
_entity_poly.pdbx_seq_one_letter_code
_entity_poly.pdbx_strand_id
1 'polypeptide(L)'
;MAYTAFGERRKGDWRVSDPLPPIIPALTNRGFTGHEHIDEMGLIHMNGRVYDPQIGRFLSADPYIQSPYNTQSYNRYSYTINNPLKYTDPTGNFFGFILGFISAMTTKAVIAAIGTKLFLAK
;
A
#
# COMPACT_ATOMS: atom_id res chain seq x y z
N MET A 1 3.32 13.48 -10.80
CA MET A 1 4.57 13.07 -10.12
C MET A 1 4.92 11.69 -10.64
N ALA A 2 6.19 11.40 -10.94
CA ALA A 2 6.62 10.07 -11.37
C ALA A 2 7.42 9.41 -10.24
N TYR A 3 7.20 8.13 -10.02
CA TYR A 3 7.89 7.34 -8.99
C TYR A 3 8.56 6.13 -9.61
N THR A 4 9.61 5.63 -8.98
CA THR A 4 10.12 4.28 -9.25
C THR A 4 9.15 3.23 -8.72
N ALA A 5 9.38 1.95 -9.03
CA ALA A 5 8.53 0.86 -8.56
C ALA A 5 8.40 0.83 -7.02
N PHE A 6 9.43 1.25 -6.30
CA PHE A 6 9.48 1.29 -4.84
C PHE A 6 9.11 2.65 -4.24
N GLY A 7 8.61 3.59 -5.04
CA GLY A 7 8.12 4.87 -4.53
C GLY A 7 9.15 5.99 -4.42
N GLU A 8 10.37 5.78 -4.92
CA GLU A 8 11.36 6.86 -5.01
C GLU A 8 10.85 7.91 -6.01
N ARG A 9 10.80 9.16 -5.57
CA ARG A 9 10.31 10.27 -6.40
C ARG A 9 11.34 10.56 -7.50
N ARG A 10 10.95 10.40 -8.76
CA ARG A 10 11.81 10.77 -9.88
C ARG A 10 11.92 12.28 -9.95
N LYS A 11 13.15 12.80 -9.92
CA LYS A 11 13.45 14.19 -10.27
C LYS A 11 13.18 14.32 -11.77
N GLY A 12 12.07 14.95 -12.13
CA GLY A 12 11.64 15.08 -13.51
C GLY A 12 12.53 16.06 -14.26
N ASP A 13 13.37 15.54 -15.14
CA ASP A 13 14.37 16.27 -15.95
C ASP A 13 13.75 17.16 -17.06
N TRP A 14 12.42 17.24 -17.14
CA TRP A 14 11.75 18.02 -18.19
C TRP A 14 11.58 19.52 -17.85
N ARG A 15 11.84 19.90 -16.58
CA ARG A 15 11.73 21.27 -16.05
C ARG A 15 13.03 21.73 -15.38
N VAL A 16 14.18 21.24 -15.85
CA VAL A 16 15.51 21.56 -15.29
C VAL A 16 15.80 23.07 -15.26
N SER A 17 15.05 23.86 -16.02
CA SER A 17 15.14 25.32 -16.11
C SER A 17 14.03 26.10 -15.40
N ASP A 18 13.10 25.46 -14.68
CA ASP A 18 12.02 26.21 -14.00
C ASP A 18 12.56 26.86 -12.71
N PRO A 19 12.58 28.20 -12.60
CA PRO A 19 13.11 28.92 -11.44
C PRO A 19 12.17 28.87 -10.22
N LEU A 20 11.05 28.16 -10.34
CA LEU A 20 10.05 28.04 -9.29
C LEU A 20 10.32 26.77 -8.47
N PRO A 21 10.27 26.83 -7.12
CA PRO A 21 10.32 25.63 -6.30
C PRO A 21 9.21 24.68 -6.78
N PRO A 22 9.45 23.35 -6.75
CA PRO A 22 8.47 22.39 -7.23
C PRO A 22 7.13 22.68 -6.53
N ILE A 23 6.13 23.09 -7.32
CA ILE A 23 4.81 23.55 -6.83
C ILE A 23 4.08 22.46 -6.02
N ILE A 24 4.54 21.21 -6.18
CA ILE A 24 3.86 20.01 -5.73
C ILE A 24 4.02 19.74 -4.22
N PRO A 25 5.23 19.70 -3.63
CA PRO A 25 5.38 19.67 -2.17
C PRO A 25 4.73 20.88 -1.47
N ALA A 26 4.62 22.03 -2.15
CA ALA A 26 3.96 23.21 -1.59
C ALA A 26 2.42 23.10 -1.52
N LEU A 27 1.80 22.21 -2.32
CA LEU A 27 0.35 22.02 -2.36
C LEU A 27 -0.11 20.83 -1.51
N THR A 28 0.67 19.74 -1.51
CA THR A 28 0.38 18.57 -0.67
C THR A 28 1.64 17.75 -0.44
N ASN A 29 1.85 17.34 0.82
CA ASN A 29 2.92 16.42 1.19
C ASN A 29 2.62 14.97 0.76
N ARG A 30 1.45 14.68 0.16
CA ARG A 30 1.08 13.33 -0.24
C ARG A 30 1.65 12.95 -1.60
N GLY A 31 2.12 11.70 -1.69
CA GLY A 31 2.81 11.18 -2.86
C GLY A 31 2.50 9.72 -3.15
N PHE A 32 3.51 8.88 -3.05
CA PHE A 32 3.46 7.46 -3.37
C PHE A 32 2.35 6.78 -2.58
N THR A 33 1.47 6.06 -3.29
CA THR A 33 0.34 5.30 -2.70
C THR A 33 -0.63 6.11 -1.82
N GLY A 34 -0.57 7.45 -1.90
CA GLY A 34 -1.41 8.36 -1.11
C GLY A 34 -0.87 8.70 0.28
N HIS A 35 0.36 8.25 0.60
CA HIS A 35 1.02 8.51 1.87
C HIS A 35 1.79 9.83 1.89
N GLU A 36 2.05 10.35 3.09
CA GLU A 36 2.80 11.59 3.27
C GLU A 36 4.31 11.34 3.08
N HIS A 37 4.93 12.18 2.27
CA HIS A 37 6.35 12.20 2.03
C HIS A 37 7.01 13.23 2.93
N ILE A 38 8.06 12.79 3.62
CA ILE A 38 8.96 13.63 4.38
C ILE A 38 10.14 13.93 3.45
N ASP A 39 9.93 14.89 2.54
CA ASP A 39 10.86 15.16 1.43
C ASP A 39 12.27 15.55 1.92
N GLU A 40 12.39 16.14 3.10
CA GLU A 40 13.69 16.53 3.67
C GLU A 40 14.55 15.33 4.09
N MET A 41 13.92 14.20 4.42
CA MET A 41 14.60 12.94 4.73
C MET A 41 14.51 11.93 3.57
N GLY A 42 13.71 12.22 2.54
CA GLY A 42 13.41 11.26 1.47
C GLY A 42 12.55 10.07 1.90
N LEU A 43 11.89 10.15 3.07
CA LEU A 43 11.13 9.05 3.67
C LEU A 43 9.62 9.18 3.40
N ILE A 44 8.88 8.09 3.58
CA ILE A 44 7.43 8.05 3.41
C ILE A 44 6.78 7.58 4.71
N HIS A 45 5.87 8.38 5.25
CA HIS A 45 5.10 8.05 6.44
C HIS A 45 3.85 7.25 6.05
N MET A 46 3.90 5.92 6.20
CA MET A 46 2.81 5.01 5.84
C MET A 46 1.82 4.77 6.99
N ASN A 47 1.55 5.80 7.80
CA ASN A 47 0.73 5.76 9.02
C ASN A 47 1.31 4.89 10.14
N GLY A 48 1.34 3.57 9.95
CA GLY A 48 1.82 2.62 10.95
C GLY A 48 3.35 2.51 11.04
N ARG A 49 4.06 2.74 9.92
CA ARG A 49 5.51 2.63 9.83
C ARG A 49 6.09 3.67 8.89
N VAL A 50 7.38 3.97 9.07
CA VAL A 50 8.17 4.80 8.16
C VAL A 50 8.85 3.91 7.14
N TYR A 51 8.68 4.26 5.86
CA TYR A 51 9.19 3.53 4.72
C TYR A 51 10.29 4.34 4.03
N ASP A 52 11.38 3.66 3.70
CA ASP A 52 12.48 4.20 2.90
C ASP A 52 12.35 3.70 1.45
N PRO A 53 12.00 4.59 0.50
CA PRO A 53 11.87 4.23 -0.90
C PRO A 53 13.20 3.98 -1.62
N GLN A 54 14.34 4.42 -1.09
CA GLN A 54 15.65 4.21 -1.73
C GLN A 54 16.09 2.75 -1.60
N ILE A 55 15.90 2.16 -0.42
CA ILE A 55 16.20 0.74 -0.17
C ILE A 55 14.99 -0.18 -0.39
N GLY A 56 13.79 0.39 -0.49
CA GLY A 56 12.54 -0.35 -0.69
C GLY A 56 12.07 -1.10 0.56
N ARG A 57 12.33 -0.59 1.77
CA ARG A 57 12.06 -1.27 3.04
C ARG A 57 11.55 -0.33 4.12
N PHE A 58 10.87 -0.89 5.12
CA PHE A 58 10.51 -0.16 6.34
C PHE A 58 11.72 0.02 7.26
N LEU A 59 11.73 1.13 8.00
CA LEU A 59 12.75 1.41 9.02
C LEU A 59 12.49 0.67 10.33
N SER A 60 11.24 0.26 10.57
CA SER A 60 10.82 -0.49 11.76
C SER A 60 10.29 -1.87 11.37
N ALA A 61 10.53 -2.87 12.24
CA ALA A 61 9.99 -4.21 12.04
C ALA A 61 8.47 -4.22 12.19
N ASP A 62 7.77 -5.00 11.36
CA ASP A 62 6.34 -5.29 11.54
C ASP A 62 6.06 -5.97 12.89
N PRO A 63 5.14 -5.49 13.71
CA PRO A 63 4.67 -6.24 14.88
C PRO A 63 3.85 -7.48 14.51
N TYR A 64 3.32 -7.59 13.29
CA TYR A 64 2.44 -8.67 12.86
C TYR A 64 3.07 -9.58 11.80
N ILE A 65 2.92 -10.89 11.98
CA ILE A 65 3.27 -11.89 10.96
C ILE A 65 1.97 -12.33 10.29
N GLN A 66 1.73 -11.85 9.06
CA GLN A 66 0.49 -12.11 8.32
C GLN A 66 0.31 -13.58 7.92
N SER A 67 1.39 -14.30 7.63
CA SER A 67 1.35 -15.71 7.24
C SER A 67 2.47 -16.50 7.92
N PRO A 68 2.21 -17.17 9.05
CA PRO A 68 3.23 -17.93 9.78
C PRO A 68 3.85 -19.10 8.99
N TYR A 69 3.11 -19.62 8.00
CA TYR A 69 3.56 -20.72 7.14
C TYR A 69 4.34 -20.26 5.91
N ASN A 70 4.43 -18.95 5.66
CA ASN A 70 5.22 -18.40 4.58
C ASN A 70 6.52 -17.82 5.13
N THR A 71 7.65 -18.40 4.73
CA THR A 71 8.98 -17.94 5.15
C THR A 71 9.24 -16.47 4.79
N GLN A 72 8.62 -15.94 3.73
CA GLN A 72 8.75 -14.53 3.35
C GLN A 72 8.10 -13.57 4.35
N SER A 73 7.06 -14.00 5.08
CA SER A 73 6.42 -13.16 6.10
C SER A 73 7.31 -12.90 7.32
N TYR A 74 8.40 -13.65 7.49
CA TYR A 74 9.40 -13.38 8.51
C TYR A 74 10.36 -12.24 8.13
N ASN A 75 10.36 -11.79 6.88
CA ASN A 75 11.05 -10.56 6.48
C ASN A 75 10.18 -9.33 6.84
N ARG A 76 10.21 -8.99 8.13
CA ARG A 76 9.38 -7.95 8.76
C ARG A 76 9.66 -6.51 8.31
N TYR A 77 10.68 -6.30 7.48
CA TYR A 77 11.03 -5.01 6.89
C TYR A 77 10.63 -4.89 5.42
N SER A 78 10.18 -5.98 4.80
CA SER A 78 9.80 -5.96 3.38
C SER A 78 8.53 -5.15 3.15
N TYR A 79 8.54 -4.33 2.11
CA TYR A 79 7.34 -3.72 1.59
C TYR A 79 6.67 -4.69 0.62
N THR A 80 5.39 -4.99 0.84
CA THR A 80 4.52 -5.70 -0.11
C THR A 80 5.08 -7.02 -0.66
N ILE A 81 5.81 -7.78 0.16
CA ILE A 81 6.47 -9.04 -0.22
C ILE A 81 7.42 -8.83 -1.42
N ASN A 82 8.09 -7.67 -1.46
CA ASN A 82 8.97 -7.22 -2.55
C ASN A 82 8.28 -7.11 -3.92
N ASN A 83 6.95 -6.96 -3.98
CA ASN A 83 6.22 -6.80 -5.23
C ASN A 83 5.32 -5.54 -5.22
N PRO A 84 5.91 -4.32 -5.20
CA PRO A 84 5.15 -3.08 -5.09
C PRO A 84 4.29 -2.72 -6.31
N LEU A 85 4.47 -3.43 -7.43
CA LEU A 85 3.66 -3.22 -8.64
C LEU A 85 2.30 -3.91 -8.56
N LYS A 86 2.25 -5.07 -7.90
CA LYS A 86 1.01 -5.83 -7.71
C LYS A 86 0.26 -5.39 -6.45
N TYR A 87 1.00 -4.87 -5.48
CA TYR A 87 0.60 -4.86 -4.10
C TYR A 87 0.88 -3.48 -3.47
N THR A 88 -0.14 -2.90 -2.83
CA THR A 88 -0.07 -1.65 -2.04
C THR A 88 -0.53 -1.86 -0.60
N ASP A 89 0.20 -1.34 0.40
CA ASP A 89 -0.18 -1.39 1.82
C ASP A 89 -0.75 -0.03 2.27
N PRO A 90 -2.08 0.11 2.46
CA PRO A 90 -2.70 1.39 2.83
C PRO A 90 -2.55 1.77 4.31
N THR A 91 -2.22 0.80 5.16
CA THR A 91 -2.17 0.99 6.63
C THR A 91 -0.76 1.03 7.18
N GLY A 92 0.20 0.61 6.34
CA GLY A 92 1.60 0.44 6.70
C GLY A 92 1.86 -0.81 7.53
N ASN A 93 0.88 -1.63 7.90
CA ASN A 93 1.07 -2.86 8.70
C ASN A 93 0.35 -4.08 8.10
N PHE A 94 -0.46 -3.90 7.06
CA PHE A 94 -1.34 -4.95 6.58
C PHE A 94 -1.44 -4.95 5.06
N PHE A 95 -0.81 -5.94 4.45
CA PHE A 95 -0.96 -6.22 3.04
C PHE A 95 -2.32 -6.90 2.84
N GLY A 96 -3.28 -6.16 2.30
CA GLY A 96 -4.71 -6.47 2.32
C GLY A 96 -5.06 -7.92 1.95
N PHE A 97 -5.29 -8.75 2.97
CA PHE A 97 -6.05 -9.99 2.85
C PHE A 97 -7.50 -9.86 3.35
N ILE A 98 -7.83 -8.76 4.04
CA ILE A 98 -9.14 -8.57 4.70
C ILE A 98 -10.25 -8.18 3.72
N LEU A 99 -9.94 -7.47 2.63
CA LEU A 99 -10.98 -7.00 1.69
C LEU A 99 -11.55 -8.13 0.80
N GLY A 100 -10.75 -9.16 0.49
CA GLY A 100 -11.22 -10.30 -0.30
C GLY A 100 -12.16 -11.25 0.46
N PHE A 101 -11.90 -11.45 1.77
CA PHE A 101 -12.70 -12.35 2.59
C PHE A 101 -14.12 -11.83 2.86
N ILE A 102 -14.27 -10.52 3.13
CA ILE A 102 -15.60 -9.93 3.39
C ILE A 102 -16.49 -9.99 2.13
N SER A 103 -15.94 -9.75 0.94
CA SER A 103 -16.68 -9.85 -0.32
C SER A 103 -17.09 -11.30 -0.66
N ALA A 104 -16.20 -12.27 -0.45
CA ALA A 104 -16.48 -13.68 -0.75
C ALA A 104 -17.52 -14.30 0.20
N MET A 105 -17.53 -13.88 1.47
CA MET A 105 -18.48 -14.40 2.45
C MET A 105 -19.88 -13.79 2.28
N THR A 106 -19.98 -12.49 1.96
CA THR A 106 -21.27 -11.84 1.71
C THR A 106 -21.95 -12.32 0.44
N THR A 107 -21.22 -12.53 -0.66
CA THR A 107 -21.79 -13.07 -1.91
C THR A 107 -22.33 -14.49 -1.77
N LYS A 108 -21.59 -15.40 -1.11
CA LYS A 108 -22.07 -16.77 -0.84
C LYS A 108 -23.31 -16.78 0.07
N ALA A 109 -23.33 -15.96 1.12
CA ALA A 109 -24.46 -15.89 2.04
C ALA A 109 -25.74 -15.34 1.38
N VAL A 110 -25.63 -14.29 0.57
CA VAL A 110 -26.77 -13.68 -0.15
C VAL A 110 -27.36 -14.64 -1.19
N ILE A 111 -26.53 -15.34 -1.96
CA ILE A 111 -27.00 -16.32 -2.96
C ILE A 111 -27.69 -17.51 -2.28
N ALA A 112 -27.16 -18.01 -1.16
CA ALA A 112 -27.78 -19.09 -0.40
C ALA A 112 -29.15 -18.68 0.18
N ALA A 113 -29.28 -17.45 0.69
CA ALA A 113 -30.53 -16.92 1.23
C ALA A 113 -31.61 -16.74 0.14
N ILE A 114 -31.24 -16.30 -1.07
CA ILE A 114 -32.19 -16.16 -2.19
C ILE A 114 -32.60 -17.53 -2.73
N GLY A 115 -31.66 -18.46 -2.91
CA GLY A 115 -31.94 -19.80 -3.44
C GLY A 115 -32.86 -20.63 -2.52
N THR A 116 -32.69 -20.53 -1.21
CA THR A 116 -33.56 -21.20 -0.24
C THR A 116 -34.96 -20.59 -0.18
N LYS A 117 -35.09 -19.26 -0.28
CA LYS A 117 -36.41 -18.60 -0.37
C LYS A 117 -37.17 -18.93 -1.66
N LEU A 118 -36.47 -19.16 -2.76
CA LEU A 118 -37.09 -19.55 -4.03
C LEU A 118 -37.54 -21.02 -4.05
N PHE A 119 -36.87 -21.91 -3.31
CA PHE A 119 -37.21 -23.34 -3.22
C PHE A 119 -38.38 -23.62 -2.26
N LEU A 120 -38.58 -22.80 -1.22
CA LEU A 120 -39.71 -22.92 -0.28
C LEU A 120 -41.01 -22.26 -0.78
N ALA A 121 -40.99 -21.53 -1.90
CA ALA A 121 -42.14 -20.80 -2.43
C ALA A 121 -42.88 -21.54 -3.57
N LYS A 122 -42.69 -22.86 -3.72
CA LYS A 122 -43.33 -23.69 -4.74
C LYS A 122 -44.09 -24.86 -4.13
#